data_AF-A0AA41S5D8-F1
#
_entry.id   AF-A0AA41S5D8-F1
#
_cell.length_a   1.000
_cell.length_b   1.000
_cell.length_c   1.000
_cell.angle_alpha   90.00
_cell.angle_beta   90.00
_cell.angle_gamma   90.00
#
_symmetry.space_group_name_H-M   'P 1'
#
loop_
_entity.id
_entity.type
_entity.pdbx_description
1 polymer ?
#
loop_
_entity_poly.entity_id
_entity_poly.type
_entity_poly.pdbx_seq_one_letter_code
_entity_poly.pdbx_strand_id
1 'polypeptide(L)'
;MEMTGEDGYDALPPPPPILSPGVTPEKLEAPDMKPEKLEAPDMKPEKQYIPNRVPMSRPGVGREGNRIPLLANHFRVSVNVPDATFYQYTVSITSEDKRAVESKGIGRKLMDNLCQTYCSELGRKHLAYDGEKSLFTVGPLPQNKFEFKVVLEEASVKRSGSPDCGSPSEIERKKSKRSAYQAAQTFKVEISFATRIPMRSIALALKGSDAEGTGDALRVLDIILRQQAAERGCLLVRQSFFHGDVRNFVDIGGGVTGVRGFHSSFRTTQSGLTLNMDVSTTMTLTPGPVLQFLLTNQNAKDPRQIDWGKAKRMLKNMRIKTKHNNMDFKIIGLSEKPCKDLYFPMKVRNDDGTEEGQTVEVTVYDYFTKHRKLELTTSAYMPCVDVGRPKKPNYIPLELCSLVPLQRYTKSLSTMQRSSLVEKSRQKPLERIKTLTDSINNNRYDADPSLSACGVTIEKELISLEGRVLGAPALKVGNNVDCFPNNGRWNYNRQTLYEPVQIQRWALVNFSARCNTSQISRDLIDCARNKGINMERPYSLIEEDNQSRRLPPIARVEMMFEQIKQKLPGPPEFLLCALAERKNSDVYGPWKKKCLSEAGIVTQCICPMKVNDQYLTNVLLKINTK
;
A
#
# COMPACT_ATOMS: atom_id res chain seq x y z
N MET A 1 1.10 -17.06 68.51
CA MET A 1 -0.02 -17.81 69.10
C MET A 1 -0.92 -18.17 67.94
N GLU A 2 -1.18 -19.46 67.78
CA GLU A 2 -1.97 -20.15 66.76
C GLU A 2 -1.44 -20.22 65.32
N MET A 3 -1.24 -21.47 64.90
CA MET A 3 -0.90 -21.97 63.57
C MET A 3 -2.14 -22.60 62.94
N THR A 4 -2.29 -22.42 61.62
CA THR A 4 -2.91 -23.31 60.60
C THR A 4 -2.68 -22.59 59.26
N GLY A 5 -2.28 -23.14 58.13
CA GLY A 5 -2.14 -24.51 57.65
C GLY A 5 -2.22 -24.48 56.12
N GLU A 6 -1.16 -25.00 55.50
CA GLU A 6 -1.14 -25.76 54.24
C GLU A 6 -1.03 -25.08 52.86
N ASP A 7 0.07 -25.47 52.20
CA ASP A 7 0.42 -25.35 50.79
C ASP A 7 -0.47 -26.25 49.91
N GLY A 8 -0.85 -25.77 48.73
CA GLY A 8 -1.57 -26.55 47.71
C GLY A 8 -1.16 -26.14 46.30
N TYR A 9 -0.25 -26.89 45.71
CA TYR A 9 0.14 -26.83 44.31
C TYR A 9 -1.01 -27.30 43.41
N ASP A 10 -1.41 -26.49 42.42
CA ASP A 10 -2.35 -26.90 41.37
C ASP A 10 -1.71 -27.96 40.45
N ALA A 11 -2.31 -29.16 40.44
CA ALA A 11 -1.92 -30.31 39.64
C ALA A 11 -2.40 -30.18 38.18
N LEU A 12 -1.53 -30.56 37.24
CA LEU A 12 -1.86 -30.70 35.81
C LEU A 12 -2.79 -31.91 35.57
N PRO A 13 -3.67 -31.86 34.55
CA PRO A 13 -4.60 -32.95 34.24
C PRO A 13 -3.90 -34.20 33.67
N PRO A 14 -4.46 -35.41 33.86
CA PRO A 14 -3.85 -36.66 33.42
C PRO A 14 -3.91 -36.84 31.90
N PRO A 15 -2.95 -37.58 31.30
CA PRO A 15 -2.95 -37.90 29.87
C PRO A 15 -4.01 -38.97 29.51
N PRO A 16 -4.50 -39.00 28.25
CA PRO A 16 -5.49 -39.96 27.80
C PRO A 16 -4.92 -41.40 27.66
N PRO A 17 -5.78 -42.43 27.78
CA PRO A 17 -5.33 -43.83 27.84
C PRO A 17 -4.85 -44.37 26.48
N ILE A 18 -3.82 -45.20 26.55
CA ILE A 18 -3.19 -45.92 25.43
C ILE A 18 -4.06 -47.12 25.06
N LEU A 19 -4.48 -47.23 23.80
CA LEU A 19 -5.17 -48.41 23.26
C LEU A 19 -4.17 -49.57 23.06
N SER A 20 -4.48 -50.73 23.62
CA SER A 20 -3.69 -51.97 23.50
C SER A 20 -3.85 -52.62 22.11
N PRO A 21 -2.78 -53.26 21.56
CA PRO A 21 -2.80 -53.85 20.23
C PRO A 21 -3.48 -55.23 20.26
N GLY A 22 -4.66 -55.34 19.66
CA GLY A 22 -5.33 -56.64 19.53
C GLY A 22 -6.83 -56.58 19.34
N VAL A 23 -7.32 -55.88 18.31
CA VAL A 23 -8.67 -56.13 17.78
C VAL A 23 -8.61 -56.02 16.25
N THR A 24 -8.68 -57.16 15.60
CA THR A 24 -8.87 -57.31 14.15
C THR A 24 -10.31 -56.95 13.76
N PRO A 25 -10.55 -56.09 12.75
CA PRO A 25 -11.90 -55.85 12.25
C PRO A 25 -12.40 -57.03 11.41
N GLU A 26 -13.62 -57.46 11.70
CA GLU A 26 -14.39 -58.47 10.97
C GLU A 26 -14.65 -58.04 9.52
N LYS A 27 -14.56 -59.02 8.61
CA LYS A 27 -14.75 -58.87 7.17
C LYS A 27 -16.22 -59.16 6.85
N LEU A 28 -16.99 -58.14 6.45
CA LEU A 28 -18.35 -58.30 5.95
C LEU A 28 -18.37 -58.18 4.41
N GLU A 29 -19.06 -59.11 3.78
CA GLU A 29 -19.15 -59.35 2.33
C GLU A 29 -19.79 -58.19 1.56
N ALA A 30 -19.38 -58.06 0.28
CA ALA A 30 -19.85 -57.01 -0.63
C ALA A 30 -21.14 -57.41 -1.34
N PRO A 31 -22.18 -56.54 -1.39
CA PRO A 31 -23.23 -56.63 -2.38
C PRO A 31 -22.91 -55.78 -3.61
N ASP A 32 -23.18 -56.38 -4.78
CA ASP A 32 -23.12 -55.79 -6.12
C ASP A 32 -24.11 -54.61 -6.26
N MET A 33 -23.62 -53.37 -6.39
CA MET A 33 -24.41 -52.24 -6.90
C MET A 33 -23.59 -51.31 -7.80
N LYS A 34 -24.20 -50.99 -8.96
CA LYS A 34 -23.68 -50.18 -10.07
C LYS A 34 -23.29 -48.75 -9.64
N PRO A 35 -22.36 -48.08 -10.35
CA PRO A 35 -21.80 -46.80 -9.91
C PRO A 35 -22.78 -45.65 -10.15
N GLU A 36 -23.43 -45.18 -9.08
CA GLU A 36 -24.11 -43.89 -9.05
C GLU A 36 -23.11 -42.80 -8.62
N LYS A 37 -23.16 -41.64 -9.30
CA LYS A 37 -22.22 -40.53 -9.12
C LYS A 37 -22.24 -40.03 -7.67
N LEU A 38 -21.11 -40.15 -6.98
CA LEU A 38 -20.86 -39.48 -5.69
C LEU A 38 -20.81 -37.96 -5.88
N GLU A 39 -21.92 -37.28 -5.57
CA GLU A 39 -21.88 -35.87 -5.16
C GLU A 39 -21.26 -35.80 -3.75
N ALA A 40 -20.30 -34.89 -3.58
CA ALA A 40 -19.63 -34.69 -2.30
C ALA A 40 -20.64 -34.31 -1.21
N PRO A 41 -20.57 -34.89 0.01
CA PRO A 41 -21.45 -34.49 1.09
C PRO A 41 -21.21 -33.03 1.45
N ASP A 42 -22.30 -32.26 1.43
CA ASP A 42 -22.38 -30.85 1.76
C ASP A 42 -22.09 -30.65 3.26
N MET A 43 -20.80 -30.70 3.63
CA MET A 43 -20.35 -30.34 4.97
C MET A 43 -20.51 -28.84 5.13
N LYS A 44 -21.68 -28.43 5.61
CA LYS A 44 -21.89 -27.10 6.18
C LYS A 44 -20.82 -26.90 7.25
N PRO A 45 -19.98 -25.85 7.16
CA PRO A 45 -19.00 -25.59 8.21
C PRO A 45 -19.75 -25.35 9.51
N GLU A 46 -19.50 -26.20 10.50
CA GLU A 46 -19.92 -25.98 11.88
C GLU A 46 -19.45 -24.57 12.25
N LYS A 47 -20.42 -23.68 12.50
CA LYS A 47 -20.12 -22.34 13.00
C LYS A 47 -19.42 -22.52 14.34
N GLN A 48 -18.10 -22.39 14.36
CA GLN A 48 -17.34 -22.30 15.60
C GLN A 48 -18.03 -21.30 16.51
N TYR A 49 -18.47 -21.77 17.68
CA TYR A 49 -18.97 -20.90 18.74
C TYR A 49 -17.82 -20.02 19.20
N ILE A 50 -17.76 -18.80 18.68
CA ILE A 50 -16.83 -17.78 19.17
C ILE A 50 -17.48 -17.24 20.45
N PRO A 51 -16.91 -17.46 21.65
CA PRO A 51 -17.48 -16.93 22.88
C PRO A 51 -17.57 -15.41 22.75
N ASN A 52 -18.69 -14.85 23.16
CA ASN A 52 -18.89 -13.40 23.15
C ASN A 52 -17.98 -12.79 24.24
N ARG A 53 -16.73 -12.48 23.89
CA ARG A 53 -15.73 -11.94 24.81
C ARG A 53 -16.07 -10.49 25.11
N VAL A 54 -16.43 -10.20 26.36
CA VAL A 54 -16.61 -8.83 26.84
C VAL A 54 -15.26 -8.21 27.24
N PRO A 55 -15.06 -6.90 27.04
CA PRO A 55 -13.86 -6.21 27.51
C PRO A 55 -13.69 -6.37 29.03
N MET A 56 -12.52 -6.80 29.48
CA MET A 56 -12.18 -6.83 30.91
C MET A 56 -11.42 -5.57 31.31
N SER A 57 -11.68 -5.08 32.53
CA SER A 57 -10.90 -3.97 33.08
C SER A 57 -9.44 -4.35 33.25
N ARG A 58 -8.53 -3.41 32.98
CA ARG A 58 -7.09 -3.59 33.22
C ARG A 58 -6.86 -3.83 34.72
N PRO A 59 -6.24 -4.96 35.13
CA PRO A 59 -6.08 -5.30 36.56
C PRO A 59 -5.11 -4.38 37.30
N GLY A 60 -4.23 -3.69 36.58
CA GLY A 60 -3.28 -2.74 37.16
C GLY A 60 -2.19 -2.34 36.19
N VAL A 61 -1.15 -1.67 36.72
CA VAL A 61 0.06 -1.31 35.98
C VAL A 61 1.22 -2.17 36.49
N GLY A 62 2.04 -2.70 35.58
CA GLY A 62 3.24 -3.46 35.96
C GLY A 62 4.17 -2.64 36.87
N ARG A 63 5.09 -3.29 37.59
CA ARG A 63 6.02 -2.63 38.53
C ARG A 63 7.49 -2.94 38.29
N GLU A 64 7.78 -4.00 37.54
CA GLU A 64 9.15 -4.47 37.29
C GLU A 64 9.89 -3.62 36.25
N GLY A 65 11.23 -3.66 36.35
CA GLY A 65 12.15 -2.99 35.44
C GLY A 65 12.51 -1.55 35.86
N ASN A 66 13.57 -1.03 35.22
CA ASN A 66 14.06 0.31 35.50
C ASN A 66 13.23 1.35 34.77
N ARG A 67 12.83 2.42 35.45
CA ARG A 67 12.06 3.52 34.86
C ARG A 67 12.88 4.27 33.81
N ILE A 68 12.24 4.67 32.71
CA ILE A 68 12.86 5.45 31.63
C ILE A 68 11.85 6.46 31.04
N PRO A 69 12.22 7.73 30.84
CA PRO A 69 11.36 8.68 30.13
C PRO A 69 11.31 8.33 28.63
N LEU A 70 10.12 8.33 28.07
CA LEU A 70 9.84 8.05 26.66
C LEU A 70 9.00 9.17 26.05
N LEU A 71 9.09 9.31 24.74
CA LEU A 71 8.19 10.15 23.95
C LEU A 71 7.36 9.25 23.03
N ALA A 72 6.05 9.49 23.01
CA ALA A 72 5.15 8.87 22.05
C ALA A 72 4.77 9.88 20.97
N ASN A 73 4.61 9.42 19.73
CA ASN A 73 4.13 10.19 18.59
C ASN A 73 2.62 10.52 18.67
N HIS A 74 2.17 10.84 19.88
CA HIS A 74 0.85 11.28 20.23
C HIS A 74 0.94 12.73 20.69
N PHE A 75 -0.01 13.54 20.24
CA PHE A 75 -0.19 14.92 20.63
C PHE A 75 -1.46 15.02 21.48
N ARG A 76 -1.42 15.70 22.63
CA ARG A 76 -2.58 15.82 23.51
C ARG A 76 -3.67 16.65 22.83
N VAL A 77 -4.92 16.22 22.99
CA VAL A 77 -6.08 16.93 22.45
C VAL A 77 -7.02 17.26 23.60
N SER A 78 -7.35 18.55 23.73
CA SER A 78 -8.34 19.05 24.68
C SER A 78 -9.64 19.38 23.96
N VAL A 79 -10.78 19.08 24.60
CA VAL A 79 -12.12 19.37 24.09
C VAL A 79 -12.81 20.30 25.10
N ASN A 80 -12.87 21.59 24.76
CA ASN A 80 -13.36 22.62 25.67
C ASN A 80 -14.89 22.80 25.61
N VAL A 81 -15.55 22.22 24.60
CA VAL A 81 -17.01 22.28 24.42
C VAL A 81 -17.57 20.85 24.35
N PRO A 82 -17.66 20.13 25.48
CA PRO A 82 -18.07 18.71 25.48
C PRO A 82 -19.53 18.49 25.06
N ASP A 83 -20.38 19.51 25.18
CA ASP A 83 -21.79 19.46 24.74
C ASP A 83 -21.96 19.73 23.23
N ALA A 84 -20.85 19.99 22.52
CA ALA A 84 -20.88 20.10 21.06
C ALA A 84 -21.45 18.80 20.45
N THR A 85 -22.31 18.96 19.45
CA THR A 85 -22.95 17.84 18.76
C THR A 85 -22.74 17.98 17.27
N PHE A 86 -22.19 16.95 16.66
CA PHE A 86 -22.11 16.84 15.21
C PHE A 86 -23.44 16.35 14.64
N TYR A 87 -23.77 16.84 13.45
CA TYR A 87 -24.95 16.44 12.71
C TYR A 87 -24.47 15.70 11.46
N GLN A 88 -24.89 14.45 11.32
CA GLN A 88 -24.61 13.64 10.16
C GLN A 88 -25.75 13.79 9.15
N TYR A 89 -25.36 14.02 7.90
CA TYR A 89 -26.24 14.06 6.74
C TYR A 89 -25.79 13.00 5.73
N THR A 90 -26.75 12.39 5.03
CA THR A 90 -26.52 11.50 3.91
C THR A 90 -26.53 12.30 2.61
N VAL A 91 -25.50 12.12 1.79
CA VAL A 91 -25.36 12.75 0.48
C VAL A 91 -25.59 11.72 -0.61
N SER A 92 -26.48 12.05 -1.55
CA SER A 92 -26.72 11.28 -2.76
C SER A 92 -26.43 12.15 -3.98
N ILE A 93 -25.61 11.65 -4.89
CA ILE A 93 -25.21 12.36 -6.12
C ILE A 93 -25.66 11.55 -7.32
N THR A 94 -26.55 12.13 -8.12
CA THR A 94 -27.08 11.51 -9.33
C THR A 94 -26.81 12.40 -10.55
N SER A 95 -26.33 11.79 -11.64
CA SER A 95 -26.26 12.47 -12.94
C SER A 95 -27.64 12.51 -13.59
N GLU A 96 -27.89 13.46 -14.51
CA GLU A 96 -29.15 13.55 -15.27
C GLU A 96 -29.53 12.23 -16.00
N ASP A 97 -28.55 11.44 -16.45
CA ASP A 97 -28.75 10.09 -17.04
C ASP A 97 -29.15 9.00 -16.02
N LYS A 98 -29.49 9.36 -14.77
CA LYS A 98 -29.85 8.46 -13.64
C LYS A 98 -28.78 7.42 -13.28
N ARG A 99 -27.54 7.57 -13.74
CA ARG A 99 -26.41 6.73 -13.32
C ARG A 99 -25.76 7.28 -12.05
N ALA A 100 -25.50 6.39 -11.10
CA ALA A 100 -24.72 6.73 -9.91
C ALA A 100 -23.29 7.10 -10.30
N VAL A 101 -22.77 8.20 -9.75
CA VAL A 101 -21.41 8.66 -10.03
C VAL A 101 -20.44 7.93 -9.10
N GLU A 102 -19.88 6.81 -9.55
CA GLU A 102 -18.91 6.02 -8.75
C GLU A 102 -17.46 6.50 -8.86
N SER A 103 -17.23 7.68 -9.46
CA SER A 103 -15.88 8.20 -9.69
C SER A 103 -15.32 8.86 -8.42
N LYS A 104 -14.50 8.12 -7.67
CA LYS A 104 -13.75 8.60 -6.49
C LYS A 104 -13.07 9.95 -6.79
N GLY A 105 -13.51 11.00 -6.10
CA GLY A 105 -12.95 12.36 -6.17
C GLY A 105 -13.84 13.42 -6.85
N ILE A 106 -14.80 13.03 -7.69
CA ILE A 106 -15.76 13.99 -8.29
C ILE A 106 -16.69 14.55 -7.19
N GLY A 107 -17.11 13.70 -6.25
CA GLY A 107 -18.00 14.12 -5.16
C GLY A 107 -17.45 15.29 -4.35
N ARG A 108 -16.14 15.32 -4.03
CA ARG A 108 -15.53 16.44 -3.30
C ARG A 108 -15.59 17.74 -4.09
N LYS A 109 -15.24 17.71 -5.39
CA LYS A 109 -15.35 18.90 -6.26
C LYS A 109 -16.78 19.42 -6.39
N LEU A 110 -17.76 18.51 -6.47
CA LEU A 110 -19.17 18.88 -6.51
C LEU A 110 -19.59 19.54 -5.20
N MET A 111 -19.17 18.99 -4.06
CA MET A 111 -19.45 19.58 -2.75
C MET A 111 -18.78 20.96 -2.59
N ASP A 112 -17.55 21.14 -3.08
CA ASP A 112 -16.87 22.44 -3.06
C ASP A 112 -17.66 23.49 -3.87
N ASN A 113 -18.08 23.14 -5.10
CA ASN A 113 -18.91 24.01 -5.93
C ASN A 113 -20.29 24.30 -5.32
N LEU A 114 -20.90 23.30 -4.68
CA LEU A 114 -22.17 23.44 -3.97
C LEU A 114 -22.02 24.42 -2.82
N CYS A 115 -20.95 24.28 -2.02
CA CYS A 115 -20.67 25.20 -0.91
C CYS A 115 -20.42 26.62 -1.40
N GLN A 116 -19.74 26.80 -2.53
CA GLN A 116 -19.51 28.13 -3.12
C GLN A 116 -20.81 28.77 -3.64
N THR A 117 -21.70 27.97 -4.24
CA THR A 117 -22.93 28.48 -4.88
C THR A 117 -24.06 28.70 -3.88
N TYR A 118 -24.25 27.76 -2.95
CA TYR A 118 -25.41 27.68 -2.05
C TYR A 118 -25.02 27.90 -0.56
N CYS A 119 -23.89 28.55 -0.29
CA CYS A 119 -23.37 28.79 1.07
C CYS A 119 -24.42 29.38 2.02
N SER A 120 -25.21 30.35 1.52
CA SER A 120 -26.26 31.03 2.30
C SER A 120 -27.40 30.09 2.71
N GLU A 121 -27.82 29.19 1.82
CA GLU A 121 -28.89 28.21 2.10
C GLU A 121 -28.45 27.14 3.10
N LEU A 122 -27.14 26.86 3.15
CA LEU A 122 -26.52 25.97 4.13
C LEU A 122 -26.19 26.67 5.46
N GLY A 123 -26.64 27.91 5.65
CA GLY A 123 -26.41 28.67 6.88
C GLY A 123 -24.95 29.08 7.10
N ARG A 124 -24.15 29.19 6.02
CA ARG A 124 -22.72 29.54 6.03
C ARG A 124 -21.86 28.65 6.95
N LYS A 125 -22.27 27.39 7.11
CA LYS A 125 -21.54 26.41 7.91
C LYS A 125 -20.41 25.78 7.12
N HIS A 126 -19.30 25.48 7.80
CA HIS A 126 -18.26 24.63 7.25
C HIS A 126 -18.73 23.17 7.22
N LEU A 127 -18.47 22.47 6.12
CA LEU A 127 -18.94 21.10 5.91
C LEU A 127 -17.75 20.13 5.82
N ALA A 128 -17.80 19.04 6.58
CA ALA A 128 -16.83 17.96 6.47
C ALA A 128 -17.43 16.78 5.70
N TYR A 129 -16.95 16.54 4.48
CA TYR A 129 -17.45 15.47 3.62
C TYR A 129 -16.46 14.30 3.56
N ASP A 130 -16.96 13.07 3.72
CA ASP A 130 -16.12 11.85 3.66
C ASP A 130 -15.60 11.56 2.24
N GLY A 131 -16.29 12.08 1.22
CA GLY A 131 -15.98 11.86 -0.20
C GLY A 131 -16.90 10.84 -0.88
N GLU A 132 -17.85 10.26 -0.15
CA GLU A 132 -18.74 9.19 -0.60
C GLU A 132 -20.22 9.49 -0.32
N LYS A 133 -20.67 9.35 0.94
CA LYS A 133 -22.10 9.44 1.29
C LYS A 133 -22.37 10.20 2.58
N SER A 134 -21.35 10.53 3.38
CA SER A 134 -21.55 11.12 4.70
C SER A 134 -20.99 12.53 4.76
N LEU A 135 -21.81 13.45 5.25
CA LEU A 135 -21.48 14.86 5.45
C LEU A 135 -21.72 15.22 6.91
N PHE A 136 -20.83 16.01 7.50
CA PHE A 136 -20.88 16.38 8.90
C PHE A 136 -20.80 17.90 9.06
N THR A 137 -21.57 18.42 10.02
CA THR A 137 -21.53 19.84 10.41
C THR A 137 -21.53 19.98 11.92
N VAL A 138 -20.97 21.09 12.40
CA VAL A 138 -21.11 21.51 13.80
C VAL A 138 -22.45 22.25 13.95
N GLY A 139 -23.36 21.67 14.73
CA GLY A 139 -24.75 22.14 14.82
C GLY A 139 -25.60 21.83 13.56
N PRO A 140 -26.92 22.05 13.64
CA PRO A 140 -27.86 21.69 12.56
C PRO A 140 -27.76 22.65 11.36
N LEU A 141 -27.97 22.15 10.15
CA LEU A 141 -28.30 22.93 8.96
C LEU A 141 -29.72 23.52 9.05
N PRO A 142 -30.06 24.57 8.28
CA PRO A 142 -31.38 25.21 8.34
C PRO A 142 -32.57 24.30 8.03
N GLN A 143 -32.36 23.22 7.26
CA GLN A 143 -33.39 22.25 6.89
C GLN A 143 -32.87 20.82 7.05
N ASN A 144 -33.78 19.85 7.11
CA ASN A 144 -33.44 18.43 7.20
C ASN A 144 -33.24 17.78 5.83
N LYS A 145 -33.70 18.40 4.75
CA LYS A 145 -33.57 17.87 3.39
C LYS A 145 -33.30 19.02 2.44
N PHE A 146 -32.28 18.86 1.60
CA PHE A 146 -31.93 19.78 0.55
C PHE A 146 -31.82 19.05 -0.78
N GLU A 147 -32.17 19.74 -1.85
CA GLU A 147 -31.98 19.28 -3.22
C GLU A 147 -31.33 20.41 -4.02
N PHE A 148 -30.12 20.17 -4.50
CA PHE A 148 -29.36 21.14 -5.27
C PHE A 148 -29.08 20.61 -6.67
N LYS A 149 -29.06 21.54 -7.64
CA LYS A 149 -28.51 21.28 -8.98
C LYS A 149 -27.15 21.95 -9.07
N VAL A 150 -26.11 21.15 -9.21
CA VAL A 150 -24.73 21.60 -9.28
C VAL A 150 -24.21 21.30 -10.68
N VAL A 151 -23.76 22.33 -11.36
CA VAL A 151 -23.14 22.20 -12.67
C VAL A 151 -21.63 22.07 -12.48
N LEU A 152 -21.06 20.98 -12.98
CA LEU A 152 -19.62 20.83 -13.08
C LEU A 152 -19.21 21.13 -14.52
N GLU A 153 -18.58 22.28 -14.73
CA GLU A 153 -17.88 22.54 -15.98
C GLU A 153 -16.64 21.64 -16.02
N GLU A 154 -16.63 20.64 -16.91
CA GLU A 154 -15.34 20.13 -17.37
C GLU A 154 -14.63 21.32 -18.02
N ALA A 155 -13.39 21.61 -17.59
CA ALA A 155 -12.62 22.77 -18.02
C ALA A 155 -12.68 22.90 -19.55
N SER A 156 -13.61 23.73 -20.03
CA SER A 156 -13.87 23.95 -21.43
C SER A 156 -13.54 25.40 -21.69
N VAL A 157 -12.50 25.58 -22.49
CA VAL A 157 -12.14 26.77 -23.27
C VAL A 157 -12.60 28.10 -22.65
N LYS A 158 -11.88 28.61 -21.66
CA LYS A 158 -11.74 30.06 -21.53
C LYS A 158 -10.77 30.51 -22.61
N ARG A 159 -11.27 31.08 -23.71
CA ARG A 159 -10.42 31.81 -24.67
C ARG A 159 -9.91 33.05 -23.95
N SER A 160 -8.66 33.04 -23.53
CA SER A 160 -7.92 34.27 -23.23
C SER A 160 -7.60 34.95 -24.56
N GLY A 161 -8.52 35.78 -25.05
CA GLY A 161 -8.21 36.79 -26.04
C GLY A 161 -7.72 38.03 -25.31
N SER A 162 -6.51 38.48 -25.64
CA SER A 162 -6.01 39.82 -25.32
C SER A 162 -6.96 40.90 -25.86
N PRO A 163 -7.01 42.08 -25.22
CA PRO A 163 -8.01 43.10 -25.52
C PRO A 163 -7.66 43.81 -26.82
N ASP A 164 -8.50 43.66 -27.83
CA ASP A 164 -8.57 44.65 -28.90
C ASP A 164 -10.03 44.93 -29.28
N CYS A 165 -10.24 46.15 -29.72
CA CYS A 165 -11.41 46.96 -29.48
C CYS A 165 -12.55 46.64 -30.44
N GLY A 166 -13.73 46.30 -29.91
CA GLY A 166 -14.98 46.25 -30.69
C GLY A 166 -16.15 45.73 -29.85
N SER A 167 -17.21 46.54 -29.74
CA SER A 167 -18.41 46.21 -28.99
C SER A 167 -19.05 44.90 -29.47
N PRO A 168 -19.37 43.92 -28.61
CA PRO A 168 -19.92 42.64 -29.06
C PRO A 168 -21.37 42.79 -29.52
N SER A 169 -21.70 42.30 -30.72
CA SER A 169 -23.07 42.28 -31.24
C SER A 169 -23.96 41.30 -30.45
N GLU A 170 -25.28 41.53 -30.44
CA GLU A 170 -26.26 40.71 -29.71
C GLU A 170 -26.24 39.22 -30.08
N ILE A 171 -25.71 38.87 -31.25
CA ILE A 171 -25.62 37.50 -31.76
C ILE A 171 -24.48 36.73 -31.06
N GLU A 172 -23.37 37.38 -30.70
CA GLU A 172 -22.26 36.78 -29.96
C GLU A 172 -22.63 36.45 -28.50
N ARG A 173 -23.52 37.25 -27.90
CA ARG A 173 -24.12 36.96 -26.58
C ARG A 173 -25.05 35.74 -26.59
N LYS A 174 -25.63 35.37 -27.74
CA LYS A 174 -26.48 34.16 -27.88
C LYS A 174 -25.70 32.90 -28.28
N LYS A 175 -24.61 33.00 -29.04
CA LYS A 175 -23.75 31.84 -29.40
C LYS A 175 -22.76 31.44 -28.30
N SER A 176 -22.24 32.38 -27.50
CA SER A 176 -21.47 32.07 -26.27
C SER A 176 -22.30 31.31 -25.23
N LYS A 177 -23.60 31.61 -25.15
CA LYS A 177 -24.59 30.88 -24.33
C LYS A 177 -25.04 29.54 -24.90
N ARG A 178 -24.60 29.08 -26.07
CA ARG A 178 -24.98 27.75 -26.62
C ARG A 178 -23.84 26.73 -26.68
N SER A 179 -22.59 27.16 -26.80
CA SER A 179 -21.44 26.22 -26.77
C SER A 179 -20.94 25.90 -25.35
N ALA A 180 -21.27 26.73 -24.34
CA ALA A 180 -20.97 26.43 -22.94
C ALA A 180 -21.89 25.30 -22.38
N TYR A 181 -23.07 25.12 -22.94
CA TYR A 181 -24.07 24.13 -22.48
C TYR A 181 -23.79 22.70 -22.93
N GLN A 182 -22.83 22.45 -23.83
CA GLN A 182 -22.56 21.11 -24.37
C GLN A 182 -21.46 20.32 -23.62
N ALA A 183 -20.82 20.91 -22.60
CA ALA A 183 -19.78 20.26 -21.79
C ALA A 183 -19.94 20.48 -20.27
N ALA A 184 -21.06 21.05 -19.85
CA ALA A 184 -21.39 21.25 -18.44
C ALA A 184 -22.29 20.10 -18.01
N GLN A 185 -21.77 19.18 -17.18
CA GLN A 185 -22.58 18.08 -16.67
C GLN A 185 -23.28 18.56 -15.40
N THR A 186 -24.61 18.55 -15.44
CA THR A 186 -25.43 18.88 -14.27
C THR A 186 -25.59 17.64 -13.41
N PHE A 187 -25.37 17.80 -12.11
CA PHE A 187 -25.58 16.79 -11.10
C PHE A 187 -26.66 17.25 -10.14
N LYS A 188 -27.56 16.33 -9.79
CA LYS A 188 -28.50 16.52 -8.70
C LYS A 188 -27.86 15.97 -7.43
N VAL A 189 -27.73 16.84 -6.43
CA VAL A 189 -27.16 16.53 -5.10
C VAL A 189 -28.28 16.64 -4.06
N GLU A 190 -28.60 15.54 -3.42
CA GLU A 190 -29.55 15.50 -2.31
C GLU A 190 -28.80 15.34 -0.99
N ILE A 191 -29.14 16.17 0.00
CA ILE A 191 -28.58 16.11 1.36
C ILE A 191 -29.73 15.89 2.33
N SER A 192 -29.71 14.81 3.11
CA SER A 192 -30.75 14.49 4.09
C SER A 192 -30.17 14.26 5.48
N PHE A 193 -30.82 14.80 6.52
CA PHE A 193 -30.43 14.57 7.91
C PHE A 193 -30.55 13.08 8.26
N ALA A 194 -29.52 12.55 8.90
CA ALA A 194 -29.46 11.16 9.31
C ALA A 194 -29.50 11.02 10.84
N THR A 195 -28.52 11.57 11.55
CA THR A 195 -28.42 11.42 13.00
C THR A 195 -27.56 12.49 13.67
N ARG A 196 -27.62 12.55 15.00
CA ARG A 196 -26.79 13.40 15.86
C ARG A 196 -25.70 12.57 16.53
N ILE A 197 -24.49 13.10 16.57
CA ILE A 197 -23.32 12.46 17.18
C ILE A 197 -22.78 13.40 18.27
N PRO A 198 -23.09 13.16 19.55
CA PRO A 198 -22.63 14.01 20.64
C PRO A 198 -21.14 13.79 20.92
N MET A 199 -20.40 14.88 21.15
CA MET A 199 -18.98 14.80 21.57
C MET A 199 -18.81 14.27 22.99
N ARG A 200 -19.85 14.41 23.82
CA ARG A 200 -19.91 13.91 25.20
C ARG A 200 -19.60 12.41 25.30
N SER A 201 -19.86 11.62 24.26
CA SER A 201 -19.49 10.20 24.21
C SER A 201 -18.00 9.98 24.40
N ILE A 202 -17.15 10.85 23.82
CA ILE A 202 -15.70 10.78 24.00
C ILE A 202 -15.32 11.04 25.46
N ALA A 203 -15.93 12.05 26.08
CA ALA A 203 -15.67 12.37 27.49
C ALA A 203 -16.09 11.22 28.43
N LEU A 204 -17.19 10.53 28.13
CA LEU A 204 -17.63 9.33 28.87
C LEU A 204 -16.68 8.15 28.67
N ALA A 205 -16.24 7.91 27.43
CA ALA A 205 -15.27 6.86 27.13
C ALA A 205 -13.93 7.07 27.84
N LEU A 206 -13.46 8.32 27.95
CA LEU A 206 -12.25 8.64 28.71
C LEU A 206 -12.39 8.41 30.21
N LYS A 207 -13.61 8.40 30.75
CA LYS A 207 -13.92 8.02 32.15
C LYS A 207 -14.09 6.51 32.34
N GLY A 208 -13.94 5.71 31.28
CA GLY A 208 -14.07 4.25 31.33
C GLY A 208 -15.50 3.74 31.18
N SER A 209 -16.45 4.58 30.75
CA SER A 209 -17.80 4.12 30.39
C SER A 209 -17.83 3.64 28.94
N ASP A 210 -18.43 2.48 28.67
CA ASP A 210 -18.73 2.02 27.30
C ASP A 210 -19.89 2.85 26.72
N ALA A 211 -19.58 4.07 26.29
CA ALA A 211 -20.54 4.94 25.62
C ALA A 211 -20.66 4.54 24.15
N GLU A 212 -21.84 4.06 23.76
CA GLU A 212 -22.22 3.89 22.35
C GLU A 212 -21.99 5.20 21.58
N GLY A 213 -21.46 5.09 20.36
CA GLY A 213 -21.18 6.25 19.49
C GLY A 213 -19.83 6.93 19.68
N THR A 214 -18.96 6.49 20.61
CA THR A 214 -17.58 7.00 20.73
C THR A 214 -16.79 6.82 19.43
N GLY A 215 -16.93 5.65 18.79
CA GLY A 215 -16.30 5.36 17.50
C GLY A 215 -16.77 6.30 16.39
N ASP A 216 -18.05 6.68 16.40
CA ASP A 216 -18.60 7.63 15.44
C ASP A 216 -18.06 9.04 15.66
N ALA A 217 -18.01 9.51 16.91
CA ALA A 217 -17.44 10.82 17.22
C ALA A 217 -15.96 10.94 16.78
N LEU A 218 -15.14 9.92 17.07
CA LEU A 218 -13.74 9.86 16.60
C LEU A 218 -13.64 9.82 15.07
N ARG A 219 -14.52 9.06 14.41
CA ARG A 219 -14.58 9.01 12.94
C ARG A 219 -14.91 10.37 12.33
N VAL A 220 -15.81 11.15 12.94
CA VAL A 220 -16.10 12.52 12.47
C VAL A 220 -14.86 13.41 12.56
N LEU A 221 -14.14 13.38 13.69
CA LEU A 221 -12.90 14.14 13.85
C LEU A 221 -11.84 13.75 12.80
N ASP A 222 -11.66 12.46 12.53
CA ASP A 222 -10.76 11.98 11.48
C ASP A 222 -11.20 12.45 10.08
N ILE A 223 -12.51 12.52 9.80
CA ILE A 223 -13.05 13.01 8.54
C ILE A 223 -12.77 14.51 8.37
N ILE A 224 -12.82 15.30 9.45
CA ILE A 224 -12.47 16.74 9.42
C ILE A 224 -11.01 16.92 9.01
N LEU A 225 -10.07 16.18 9.63
CA LEU A 225 -8.65 16.22 9.22
C LEU A 225 -8.47 15.87 7.74
N ARG A 226 -9.22 14.87 7.28
CA ARG A 226 -9.19 14.43 5.88
C ARG A 226 -9.80 15.45 4.92
N GLN A 227 -10.86 16.16 5.32
CA GLN A 227 -11.44 17.26 4.56
C GLN A 227 -10.43 18.39 4.39
N GLN A 228 -9.82 18.84 5.49
CA GLN A 228 -8.80 19.88 5.47
C GLN A 228 -7.60 19.50 4.58
N ALA A 229 -7.14 18.25 4.67
CA ALA A 229 -6.06 17.76 3.80
C ALA A 229 -6.46 17.74 2.31
N ALA A 230 -7.72 17.43 2.01
CA ALA A 230 -8.25 17.46 0.65
C ALA A 230 -8.24 18.88 0.06
N GLU A 231 -8.67 19.88 0.84
CA GLU A 231 -8.69 21.30 0.45
C GLU A 231 -7.28 21.83 0.16
N ARG A 232 -6.27 21.29 0.83
CA ARG A 232 -4.85 21.60 0.58
C ARG A 232 -4.27 20.88 -0.64
N GLY A 233 -5.07 20.10 -1.36
CA GLY A 233 -4.63 19.36 -2.54
C GLY A 233 -3.75 18.15 -2.22
N CYS A 234 -3.83 17.60 -1.00
CA CYS A 234 -3.07 16.40 -0.65
C CYS A 234 -3.60 15.16 -1.37
N LEU A 235 -2.70 14.22 -1.66
CA LEU A 235 -3.10 12.86 -1.96
C LEU A 235 -3.55 12.17 -0.67
N LEU A 236 -4.78 11.66 -0.67
CA LEU A 236 -5.38 10.96 0.46
C LEU A 236 -5.29 9.45 0.25
N VAL A 237 -4.66 8.74 1.18
CA VAL A 237 -4.64 7.27 1.21
C VAL A 237 -5.03 6.81 2.59
N ARG A 238 -6.29 6.37 2.75
CA ARG A 238 -6.88 6.03 4.06
C ARG A 238 -6.79 7.24 5.01
N GLN A 239 -6.10 7.10 6.14
CA GLN A 239 -5.83 8.17 7.12
C GLN A 239 -4.43 8.77 6.97
N SER A 240 -3.80 8.61 5.80
CA SER A 240 -2.52 9.22 5.48
C SER A 240 -2.66 10.29 4.40
N PHE A 241 -1.96 11.41 4.60
CA PHE A 241 -2.02 12.61 3.77
C PHE A 241 -0.64 12.93 3.20
N PHE A 242 -0.55 13.10 1.88
CA PHE A 242 0.71 13.28 1.16
C PHE A 242 0.70 14.59 0.38
N HIS A 243 1.60 15.50 0.74
CA HIS A 243 1.72 16.82 0.14
C HIS A 243 2.67 16.79 -1.07
N GLY A 244 2.30 17.51 -2.13
CA GLY A 244 3.05 17.61 -3.38
C GLY A 244 4.27 18.54 -3.35
N ASP A 245 4.84 18.82 -2.18
CA ASP A 245 6.08 19.58 -2.05
C ASP A 245 7.25 18.72 -2.56
N VAL A 246 8.08 19.30 -3.44
CA VAL A 246 9.28 18.68 -4.02
C VAL A 246 10.18 18.04 -2.96
N ARG A 247 10.27 18.64 -1.76
CA ARG A 247 11.08 18.13 -0.63
C ARG A 247 10.59 16.79 -0.07
N ASN A 248 9.34 16.43 -0.31
CA ASN A 248 8.75 15.17 0.14
C ASN A 248 8.97 14.02 -0.84
N PHE A 249 9.44 14.30 -2.06
CA PHE A 249 9.67 13.29 -3.08
C PHE A 249 11.04 12.63 -2.92
N VAL A 250 11.05 11.33 -3.17
CA VAL A 250 12.23 10.48 -3.10
C VAL A 250 12.20 9.59 -4.33
N ASP A 251 13.19 9.68 -5.21
CA ASP A 251 13.25 8.79 -6.38
C ASP A 251 13.54 7.34 -5.95
N ILE A 252 12.76 6.38 -6.47
CA ILE A 252 12.92 4.95 -6.17
C ILE A 252 13.42 4.20 -7.41
N GLY A 253 13.46 4.87 -8.58
CA GLY A 253 13.86 4.31 -9.86
C GLY A 253 12.69 3.72 -10.65
N GLY A 254 12.88 3.55 -11.95
CA GLY A 254 11.86 2.99 -12.85
C GLY A 254 10.63 3.90 -13.05
N GLY A 255 10.81 5.22 -12.94
CA GLY A 255 9.71 6.20 -13.07
C GLY A 255 8.75 6.25 -11.89
N VAL A 256 9.13 5.67 -10.75
CA VAL A 256 8.35 5.67 -9.51
C VAL A 256 9.06 6.52 -8.46
N THR A 257 8.31 7.40 -7.83
CA THR A 257 8.77 8.25 -6.72
C THR A 257 8.01 7.87 -5.45
N GLY A 258 8.71 7.89 -4.32
CA GLY A 258 8.09 7.87 -3.01
C GLY A 258 7.75 9.28 -2.57
N VAL A 259 6.56 9.46 -2.00
CA VAL A 259 6.13 10.72 -1.40
C VAL A 259 5.97 10.51 0.08
N ARG A 260 6.70 11.29 0.86
CA ARG A 260 6.56 11.35 2.31
C ARG A 260 5.30 12.14 2.68
N GLY A 261 4.63 11.67 3.70
CA GLY A 261 3.42 12.25 4.24
C GLY A 261 3.21 11.81 5.67
N PHE A 262 2.00 12.01 6.17
CA PHE A 262 1.70 11.74 7.58
C PHE A 262 0.41 10.93 7.70
N HIS A 263 0.47 9.87 8.49
CA HIS A 263 -0.71 9.26 9.08
C HIS A 263 -1.18 10.15 10.22
N SER A 264 -2.48 10.39 10.35
CA SER A 264 -3.05 11.16 11.46
C SER A 264 -4.40 10.58 11.84
N SER A 265 -4.61 10.28 13.13
CA SER A 265 -5.88 9.75 13.63
C SER A 265 -6.09 10.09 15.10
N PHE A 266 -7.32 10.46 15.48
CA PHE A 266 -7.68 10.66 16.88
C PHE A 266 -7.85 9.33 17.60
N ARG A 267 -7.33 9.25 18.83
CA ARG A 267 -7.33 8.05 19.67
C ARG A 267 -7.62 8.41 21.12
N THR A 268 -8.54 7.67 21.73
CA THR A 268 -8.75 7.67 23.18
C THR A 268 -7.66 6.83 23.85
N THR A 269 -6.99 7.41 24.85
CA THR A 269 -5.92 6.77 25.62
C THR A 269 -6.17 7.00 27.11
N GLN A 270 -5.41 6.31 27.98
CA GLN A 270 -5.47 6.58 29.42
C GLN A 270 -5.05 8.02 29.78
N SER A 271 -4.26 8.68 28.94
CA SER A 271 -3.85 10.07 29.14
C SER A 271 -4.85 11.10 28.60
N GLY A 272 -5.98 10.65 28.06
CA GLY A 272 -7.01 11.48 27.42
C GLY A 272 -7.13 11.24 25.91
N LEU A 273 -7.78 12.17 25.23
CA LEU A 273 -7.86 12.18 23.77
C LEU A 273 -6.50 12.63 23.20
N THR A 274 -6.05 11.96 22.15
CA THR A 274 -4.77 12.25 21.50
C THR A 274 -4.88 12.20 19.99
N LEU A 275 -4.09 12.99 19.29
CA LEU A 275 -3.85 12.85 17.86
C LEU A 275 -2.59 12.01 17.67
N ASN A 276 -2.75 10.76 17.23
CA ASN A 276 -1.62 9.93 16.81
C ASN A 276 -1.21 10.35 15.40
N MET A 277 0.03 10.81 15.27
CA MET A 277 0.59 11.25 14.00
C MET A 277 1.90 10.54 13.72
N ASP A 278 2.08 10.01 12.51
CA ASP A 278 3.30 9.29 12.15
C ASP A 278 3.73 9.53 10.70
N VAL A 279 5.03 9.41 10.43
CA VAL A 279 5.58 9.54 9.08
C VAL A 279 5.17 8.32 8.26
N SER A 280 4.61 8.57 7.09
CA SER A 280 4.20 7.56 6.12
C SER A 280 4.83 7.87 4.77
N THR A 281 5.07 6.84 3.95
CA THR A 281 5.57 7.02 2.58
C THR A 281 4.71 6.21 1.63
N THR A 282 4.17 6.86 0.59
CA THR A 282 3.36 6.22 -0.45
C THR A 282 3.99 6.40 -1.81
N MET A 283 3.69 5.48 -2.73
CA MET A 283 4.30 5.48 -4.06
C MET A 283 3.44 6.27 -5.04
N THR A 284 4.08 7.13 -5.82
CA THR A 284 3.47 7.87 -6.91
C THR A 284 4.26 7.73 -8.20
N LEU A 285 3.61 8.00 -9.33
CA LEU A 285 4.34 8.20 -10.58
C LEU A 285 5.21 9.45 -10.49
N THR A 286 6.40 9.38 -11.08
CA THR A 286 7.22 10.57 -11.29
C THR A 286 6.45 11.54 -12.19
N PRO A 287 6.14 12.77 -11.71
CA PRO A 287 5.51 13.78 -12.56
C PRO A 287 6.48 14.23 -13.66
N GLY A 288 5.93 14.70 -14.79
CA GLY A 288 6.73 15.18 -15.92
C GLY A 288 6.40 14.49 -17.24
N PRO A 289 7.22 14.70 -18.29
CA PRO A 289 6.93 14.23 -19.65
C PRO A 289 6.65 12.73 -19.71
N VAL A 290 5.54 12.33 -20.36
CA VAL A 290 5.12 10.92 -20.45
C VAL A 290 6.19 10.06 -21.12
N LEU A 291 6.83 10.58 -22.19
CA LEU A 291 7.89 9.86 -22.90
C LEU A 291 9.08 9.55 -21.99
N GLN A 292 9.55 10.52 -21.20
CA GLN A 292 10.66 10.33 -20.27
C GLN A 292 10.33 9.30 -19.18
N PHE A 293 9.09 9.32 -18.68
CA PHE A 293 8.60 8.31 -17.75
C PHE A 293 8.65 6.90 -18.37
N LEU A 294 8.19 6.74 -19.62
CA LEU A 294 8.20 5.43 -20.31
C LEU A 294 9.63 4.90 -20.52
N LEU A 295 10.56 5.76 -20.95
CA LEU A 295 11.98 5.41 -21.10
C LEU A 295 12.56 4.91 -19.77
N THR A 296 12.33 5.66 -18.69
CA THR A 296 12.82 5.31 -17.35
C THR A 296 12.16 4.03 -16.82
N ASN A 297 10.86 3.87 -17.02
CA ASN A 297 10.10 2.73 -16.52
C ASN A 297 10.48 1.41 -17.18
N GLN A 298 10.81 1.45 -18.48
CA GLN A 298 11.22 0.28 -19.24
C GLN A 298 12.74 0.10 -19.35
N ASN A 299 13.52 1.00 -18.73
CA ASN A 299 14.98 1.04 -18.84
C ASN A 299 15.46 1.12 -20.32
N ALA A 300 14.72 1.86 -21.15
CA ALA A 300 15.01 2.07 -22.56
C ALA A 300 15.82 3.38 -22.73
N LYS A 301 16.81 3.36 -23.61
CA LYS A 301 17.63 4.56 -23.92
C LYS A 301 17.06 5.37 -25.08
N ASP A 302 16.37 4.71 -26.00
CA ASP A 302 15.81 5.28 -27.22
C ASP A 302 14.29 4.99 -27.27
N PRO A 303 13.45 5.96 -27.67
CA PRO A 303 12.01 5.74 -27.85
C PRO A 303 11.64 4.55 -28.74
N ARG A 304 12.48 4.16 -29.70
CA ARG A 304 12.27 2.99 -30.56
C ARG A 304 12.31 1.66 -29.83
N GLN A 305 12.92 1.61 -28.65
CA GLN A 305 13.03 0.41 -27.81
C GLN A 305 11.82 0.24 -26.87
N ILE A 306 10.87 1.19 -26.87
CA ILE A 306 9.69 1.14 -26.00
C ILE A 306 8.77 0.01 -26.46
N ASP A 307 8.46 -0.90 -25.53
CA ASP A 307 7.37 -1.86 -25.70
C ASP A 307 6.03 -1.14 -25.46
N TRP A 308 5.35 -0.81 -26.56
CA TRP A 308 4.08 -0.08 -26.53
C TRP A 308 2.94 -0.88 -25.88
N GLY A 309 3.00 -2.22 -25.89
CA GLY A 309 2.04 -3.07 -25.19
C GLY A 309 2.17 -2.96 -23.66
N LYS A 310 3.40 -2.87 -23.15
CA LYS A 310 3.67 -2.52 -21.74
C LYS A 310 3.30 -1.08 -21.43
N ALA A 311 3.64 -0.14 -22.32
CA ALA A 311 3.32 1.28 -22.15
C ALA A 311 1.80 1.52 -22.05
N LYS A 312 1.00 0.91 -22.92
CA LYS A 312 -0.47 0.99 -22.91
C LYS A 312 -1.05 0.53 -21.57
N ARG A 313 -0.56 -0.60 -21.04
CA ARG A 313 -0.95 -1.11 -19.70
C ARG A 313 -0.43 -0.25 -18.55
N MET A 314 0.64 0.51 -18.74
CA MET A 314 1.20 1.42 -17.74
C MET A 314 0.43 2.73 -17.64
N LEU A 315 0.09 3.32 -18.78
CA LEU A 315 -0.54 4.63 -18.84
C LEU A 315 -2.05 4.61 -18.68
N LYS A 316 -2.71 3.45 -18.86
CA LYS A 316 -4.16 3.31 -18.71
C LYS A 316 -4.64 3.86 -17.35
N ASN A 317 -5.66 4.72 -17.39
CA ASN A 317 -6.25 5.42 -16.25
C ASN A 317 -5.37 6.46 -15.55
N MET A 318 -4.14 6.70 -16.02
CA MET A 318 -3.33 7.79 -15.50
C MET A 318 -3.86 9.14 -16.02
N ARG A 319 -3.59 10.21 -15.28
CA ARG A 319 -3.92 11.58 -15.63
C ARG A 319 -2.71 12.28 -16.22
N ILE A 320 -2.95 13.05 -17.26
CA ILE A 320 -1.96 13.90 -17.91
C ILE A 320 -2.46 15.33 -18.00
N LYS A 321 -1.52 16.25 -18.03
CA LYS A 321 -1.71 17.64 -18.37
C LYS A 321 -1.10 17.90 -19.74
N THR A 322 -1.84 18.58 -20.60
CA THR A 322 -1.42 18.86 -21.97
C THR A 322 -0.81 20.25 -22.10
N LYS A 323 0.37 20.35 -22.71
CA LYS A 323 1.11 21.62 -22.81
C LYS A 323 0.38 22.68 -23.65
N HIS A 324 -0.32 22.27 -24.70
CA HIS A 324 -0.91 23.19 -25.68
C HIS A 324 -2.12 23.98 -25.20
N ASN A 325 -2.83 23.50 -24.16
CA ASN A 325 -4.03 24.14 -23.63
C ASN A 325 -4.16 24.02 -22.10
N ASN A 326 -3.13 23.50 -21.42
CA ASN A 326 -3.06 23.34 -19.97
C ASN A 326 -4.21 22.50 -19.37
N MET A 327 -4.79 21.60 -20.17
CA MET A 327 -5.95 20.79 -19.77
C MET A 327 -5.52 19.45 -19.16
N ASP A 328 -6.31 18.99 -18.18
CA ASP A 328 -6.14 17.70 -17.55
C ASP A 328 -7.01 16.64 -18.22
N PHE A 329 -6.42 15.53 -18.62
CA PHE A 329 -7.13 14.40 -19.22
C PHE A 329 -6.79 13.08 -18.52
N LYS A 330 -7.75 12.17 -18.48
CA LYS A 330 -7.51 10.78 -18.11
C LYS A 330 -7.22 9.97 -19.37
N ILE A 331 -6.11 9.23 -19.35
CA ILE A 331 -5.71 8.34 -20.44
C ILE A 331 -6.63 7.13 -20.50
N ILE A 332 -7.22 6.90 -21.67
CA ILE A 332 -8.01 5.71 -21.98
C ILE A 332 -7.10 4.63 -22.58
N GLY A 333 -6.20 5.04 -23.48
CA GLY A 333 -5.39 4.13 -24.27
C GLY A 333 -4.26 4.82 -25.02
N LEU A 334 -3.68 4.07 -25.95
CA LEU A 334 -2.73 4.53 -26.93
C LEU A 334 -3.23 4.08 -28.30
N SER A 335 -3.06 4.94 -29.31
CA SER A 335 -3.46 4.66 -30.69
C SER A 335 -2.66 3.49 -31.28
N GLU A 336 -3.27 2.79 -32.24
CA GLU A 336 -2.61 1.68 -32.93
C GLU A 336 -1.66 2.16 -34.04
N LYS A 337 -2.00 3.30 -34.66
CA LYS A 337 -1.19 3.95 -35.71
C LYS A 337 -0.37 5.11 -35.12
N PRO A 338 0.80 5.43 -35.72
CA PRO A 338 1.60 6.58 -35.31
C PRO A 338 0.92 7.91 -35.69
N CYS A 339 1.36 9.00 -35.04
CA CYS A 339 0.81 10.35 -35.19
C CYS A 339 0.68 10.83 -36.65
N LYS A 340 1.68 10.49 -37.49
CA LYS A 340 1.71 10.86 -38.92
C LYS A 340 0.69 10.09 -39.79
N ASP A 341 0.29 8.88 -39.38
CA ASP A 341 -0.60 8.00 -40.15
C ASP A 341 -2.01 7.89 -39.52
N LEU A 342 -2.25 8.65 -38.44
CA LEU A 342 -3.48 8.65 -37.69
C LEU A 342 -4.37 9.82 -38.12
N TYR A 343 -5.44 9.51 -38.85
CA TYR A 343 -6.40 10.48 -39.36
C TYR A 343 -7.57 10.69 -38.40
N PHE A 344 -8.10 11.91 -38.38
CA PHE A 344 -9.36 12.21 -37.73
C PHE A 344 -10.16 13.25 -38.53
N PRO A 345 -11.51 13.21 -38.45
CA PRO A 345 -12.36 14.18 -39.13
C PRO A 345 -12.31 15.54 -38.41
N MET A 346 -11.86 16.58 -39.12
CA MET A 346 -11.84 17.96 -38.66
C MET A 346 -12.88 18.79 -39.42
N LYS A 347 -13.76 19.48 -38.68
CA LYS A 347 -14.67 20.46 -39.30
C LYS A 347 -13.92 21.76 -39.55
N VAL A 348 -13.81 22.14 -40.82
CA VAL A 348 -13.25 23.43 -41.23
C VAL A 348 -14.39 24.43 -41.31
N ARG A 349 -14.17 25.67 -40.82
CA ARG A 349 -15.12 26.76 -41.04
C ARG A 349 -14.73 27.45 -42.34
N ASN A 350 -15.68 27.57 -43.26
CA ASN A 350 -15.56 28.48 -44.38
C ASN A 350 -15.85 29.90 -43.86
N ASP A 351 -15.17 30.91 -44.42
CA ASP A 351 -15.38 32.33 -44.05
C ASP A 351 -16.81 32.82 -44.37
N ASP A 352 -17.55 32.08 -45.21
CA ASP A 352 -18.88 32.47 -45.69
C ASP A 352 -20.02 31.85 -44.85
N GLY A 353 -20.04 32.07 -43.53
CA GLY A 353 -21.25 32.06 -42.65
C GLY A 353 -22.28 30.91 -42.71
N THR A 354 -22.09 29.90 -43.53
CA THR A 354 -23.01 28.79 -43.82
C THR A 354 -22.61 27.62 -42.95
N GLU A 355 -23.56 27.11 -42.15
CA GLU A 355 -23.30 26.21 -41.03
C GLU A 355 -22.98 24.76 -41.43
N GLU A 356 -22.73 24.47 -42.72
CA GLU A 356 -22.26 23.18 -43.21
C GLU A 356 -20.74 23.20 -43.43
N GLY A 357 -19.98 23.18 -42.32
CA GLY A 357 -18.53 23.06 -42.39
C GLY A 357 -18.10 21.75 -43.06
N GLN A 358 -17.36 21.84 -44.17
CA GLN A 358 -16.72 20.69 -44.80
C GLN A 358 -15.87 19.95 -43.75
N THR A 359 -16.06 18.64 -43.66
CA THR A 359 -15.27 17.77 -42.78
C THR A 359 -14.10 17.24 -43.59
N VAL A 360 -12.90 17.69 -43.28
CA VAL A 360 -11.66 17.26 -43.93
C VAL A 360 -10.96 16.25 -43.02
N GLU A 361 -10.48 15.16 -43.59
CA GLU A 361 -9.60 14.23 -42.87
C GLU A 361 -8.20 14.82 -42.80
N VAL A 362 -7.69 15.01 -41.58
CA VAL A 362 -6.34 15.50 -41.34
C VAL A 362 -5.63 14.55 -40.39
N THR A 363 -4.32 14.39 -40.57
CA THR A 363 -3.52 13.60 -39.63
C THR A 363 -3.34 14.36 -38.32
N VAL A 364 -3.17 13.64 -37.21
CA VAL A 364 -2.88 14.28 -35.91
C VAL A 364 -1.60 15.11 -36.01
N TYR A 365 -0.57 14.61 -36.70
CA TYR A 365 0.67 15.34 -36.93
C TYR A 365 0.44 16.66 -37.67
N ASP A 366 -0.27 16.65 -38.80
CA ASP A 366 -0.55 17.85 -39.60
C ASP A 366 -1.43 18.84 -38.85
N TYR A 367 -2.38 18.37 -38.05
CA TYR A 367 -3.19 19.24 -37.20
C TYR A 367 -2.33 20.04 -36.22
N PHE A 368 -1.44 19.38 -35.47
CA PHE A 368 -0.63 20.08 -34.48
C PHE A 368 0.46 20.95 -35.12
N THR A 369 1.07 20.52 -36.22
CA THR A 369 2.13 21.28 -36.91
C THR A 369 1.58 22.42 -37.77
N LYS A 370 0.63 22.15 -38.68
CA LYS A 370 0.11 23.14 -39.64
C LYS A 370 -0.95 24.05 -39.03
N HIS A 371 -1.91 23.48 -38.28
CA HIS A 371 -3.03 24.27 -37.74
C HIS A 371 -2.73 24.87 -36.36
N ARG A 372 -2.02 24.15 -35.47
CA ARG A 372 -1.65 24.65 -34.13
C ARG A 372 -0.27 25.29 -34.06
N LYS A 373 0.53 25.22 -35.13
CA LYS A 373 1.90 25.76 -35.20
C LYS A 373 2.81 25.24 -34.07
N LEU A 374 2.61 23.98 -33.68
CA LEU A 374 3.41 23.28 -32.70
C LEU A 374 4.31 22.27 -33.40
N GLU A 375 5.61 22.51 -33.37
CA GLU A 375 6.60 21.59 -33.92
C GLU A 375 6.65 20.30 -33.07
N LEU A 376 6.49 19.16 -33.73
CA LEU A 376 6.57 17.84 -33.11
C LEU A 376 7.85 17.17 -33.60
N THR A 377 8.87 17.12 -32.73
CA THR A 377 10.20 16.65 -33.12
C THR A 377 10.31 15.13 -33.13
N THR A 378 9.64 14.46 -32.19
CA THR A 378 9.83 13.02 -31.95
C THR A 378 8.53 12.23 -32.08
N SER A 379 7.39 12.84 -31.78
CA SER A 379 6.10 12.12 -31.74
C SER A 379 5.56 11.67 -33.10
N ALA A 380 6.14 12.11 -34.23
CA ALA A 380 5.64 11.81 -35.58
C ALA A 380 5.48 10.29 -35.83
N TYR A 381 6.48 9.50 -35.43
CA TYR A 381 6.52 8.05 -35.62
C TYR A 381 6.06 7.24 -34.39
N MET A 382 5.45 7.91 -33.40
CA MET A 382 5.00 7.30 -32.16
C MET A 382 3.46 7.28 -32.09
N PRO A 383 2.86 6.35 -31.32
CA PRO A 383 1.43 6.39 -31.06
C PRO A 383 1.03 7.65 -30.26
N CYS A 384 -0.22 8.05 -30.42
CA CYS A 384 -0.83 9.13 -29.67
C CYS A 384 -1.48 8.60 -28.39
N VAL A 385 -1.66 9.50 -27.42
CA VAL A 385 -2.43 9.24 -26.21
C VAL A 385 -3.91 9.43 -26.50
N ASP A 386 -4.72 8.42 -26.21
CA ASP A 386 -6.17 8.47 -26.38
C ASP A 386 -6.81 9.03 -25.10
N VAL A 387 -7.54 10.14 -25.23
CA VAL A 387 -8.26 10.78 -24.12
C VAL A 387 -9.71 11.10 -24.49
N GLY A 388 -10.53 11.48 -23.50
CA GLY A 388 -11.93 11.88 -23.75
C GLY A 388 -12.90 10.70 -23.71
N ARG A 389 -13.69 10.48 -24.76
CA ARG A 389 -14.74 9.45 -24.78
C ARG A 389 -14.23 8.15 -25.44
N PRO A 390 -14.45 6.96 -24.84
CA PRO A 390 -13.94 5.71 -25.40
C PRO A 390 -14.38 5.40 -26.84
N LYS A 391 -15.61 5.80 -27.22
CA LYS A 391 -16.15 5.57 -28.57
C LYS A 391 -15.68 6.61 -29.60
N LYS A 392 -15.17 7.76 -29.16
CA LYS A 392 -14.66 8.84 -30.01
C LYS A 392 -13.54 9.57 -29.25
N PRO A 393 -12.33 8.98 -29.21
CA PRO A 393 -11.23 9.54 -28.46
C PRO A 393 -10.68 10.79 -29.16
N ASN A 394 -10.14 11.70 -28.36
CA ASN A 394 -9.27 12.76 -28.82
C ASN A 394 -7.83 12.25 -28.76
N TYR A 395 -7.08 12.41 -29.83
CA TYR A 395 -5.71 11.94 -29.94
C TYR A 395 -4.73 13.07 -29.62
N ILE A 396 -3.78 12.82 -28.72
CA ILE A 396 -2.80 13.81 -28.30
C ILE A 396 -1.38 13.24 -28.46
N PRO A 397 -0.47 13.92 -29.19
CA PRO A 397 0.93 13.51 -29.28
C PRO A 397 1.59 13.38 -27.90
N LEU A 398 2.43 12.35 -27.71
CA LEU A 398 3.09 12.06 -26.43
C LEU A 398 3.98 13.22 -25.92
N GLU A 399 4.63 13.95 -26.83
CA GLU A 399 5.51 15.11 -26.55
C GLU A 399 4.78 16.29 -25.88
N LEU A 400 3.46 16.37 -26.10
CA LEU A 400 2.59 17.38 -25.50
C LEU A 400 1.99 16.94 -24.16
N CYS A 401 2.24 15.71 -23.71
CA CYS A 401 1.65 15.13 -22.51
C CYS A 401 2.64 15.07 -21.34
N SER A 402 2.21 15.56 -20.17
CA SER A 402 2.96 15.48 -18.91
C SER A 402 2.13 14.79 -17.83
N LEU A 403 2.68 13.83 -17.09
CA LEU A 403 2.02 13.19 -15.96
C LEU A 403 1.83 14.19 -14.81
N VAL A 404 0.60 14.26 -14.31
CA VAL A 404 0.21 15.09 -13.16
C VAL A 404 0.87 14.52 -11.88
N PRO A 405 1.32 15.36 -10.93
CA PRO A 405 1.86 14.89 -9.65
C PRO A 405 0.83 14.16 -8.79
N LEU A 406 1.32 13.49 -7.74
CA LEU A 406 0.50 12.87 -6.70
C LEU A 406 -0.45 11.76 -7.20
N GLN A 407 -0.09 11.10 -8.29
CA GLN A 407 -0.82 9.96 -8.81
C GLN A 407 -0.28 8.66 -8.23
N ARG A 408 -1.10 7.97 -7.43
CA ARG A 408 -0.68 6.76 -6.72
C ARG A 408 -0.25 5.65 -7.70
N TYR A 409 0.93 5.08 -7.44
CA TYR A 409 1.42 3.87 -8.10
C TYR A 409 0.97 2.64 -7.30
N THR A 410 0.17 1.77 -7.92
CA THR A 410 -0.44 0.60 -7.26
C THR A 410 0.15 -0.74 -7.70
N LYS A 411 1.07 -0.73 -8.67
CA LYS A 411 1.66 -1.96 -9.19
C LYS A 411 2.77 -2.47 -8.27
N SER A 412 3.05 -3.76 -8.36
CA SER A 412 4.12 -4.41 -7.61
C SER A 412 5.48 -3.76 -7.92
N LEU A 413 6.19 -3.35 -6.88
CA LEU A 413 7.56 -2.86 -6.97
C LEU A 413 8.53 -4.02 -7.24
N SER A 414 9.56 -3.75 -8.03
CA SER A 414 10.71 -4.65 -8.18
C SER A 414 11.52 -4.75 -6.88
N THR A 415 12.31 -5.79 -6.71
CA THR A 415 13.16 -5.97 -5.52
C THR A 415 14.14 -4.81 -5.31
N MET A 416 14.64 -4.22 -6.40
CA MET A 416 15.52 -3.05 -6.37
C MET A 416 14.76 -1.83 -5.86
N GLN A 417 13.56 -1.57 -6.40
CA GLN A 417 12.69 -0.49 -5.93
C GLN A 417 12.29 -0.66 -4.47
N ARG A 418 11.94 -1.88 -4.03
CA ARG A 418 11.63 -2.16 -2.62
C ARG A 418 12.81 -1.88 -1.71
N SER A 419 14.02 -2.29 -2.11
CA SER A 419 15.24 -2.05 -1.33
C SER A 419 15.54 -0.55 -1.22
N SER A 420 15.47 0.17 -2.34
CA SER A 420 15.62 1.63 -2.40
C SER A 420 14.57 2.36 -1.55
N LEU A 421 13.31 1.93 -1.59
CA LEU A 421 12.24 2.47 -0.76
C LEU A 421 12.54 2.32 0.73
N VAL A 422 12.93 1.12 1.18
CA VAL A 422 13.23 0.85 2.60
C VAL A 422 14.41 1.70 3.05
N GLU A 423 15.47 1.76 2.25
CA GLU A 423 16.66 2.54 2.56
C GLU A 423 16.35 4.04 2.68
N LYS A 424 15.63 4.60 1.71
CA LYS A 424 15.33 6.04 1.66
C LYS A 424 14.17 6.47 2.57
N SER A 425 13.36 5.53 3.06
CA SER A 425 12.32 5.79 4.07
C SER A 425 12.84 5.68 5.50
N ARG A 426 14.06 5.18 5.70
CA ARG A 426 14.66 5.05 7.02
C ARG A 426 14.96 6.44 7.60
N GLN A 427 14.45 6.69 8.80
CA GLN A 427 14.72 7.91 9.57
C GLN A 427 15.18 7.54 10.97
N LYS A 428 16.15 8.28 11.51
CA LYS A 428 16.56 8.11 12.91
C LYS A 428 15.47 8.67 13.84
N PRO A 429 15.35 8.18 15.09
CA PRO A 429 14.31 8.63 16.02
C PRO A 429 14.26 10.15 16.21
N LEU A 430 15.41 10.81 16.41
CA LEU A 430 15.49 12.28 16.58
C LEU A 430 15.02 13.05 15.34
N GLU A 431 15.38 12.59 14.15
CA GLU A 431 14.93 13.17 12.87
C GLU A 431 13.42 13.01 12.70
N ARG A 432 12.86 11.85 13.11
CA ARG A 432 11.42 11.58 13.06
C ARG A 432 10.66 12.49 14.03
N ILE A 433 11.15 12.67 15.26
CA ILE A 433 10.57 13.60 16.24
C ILE A 433 10.52 15.02 15.68
N LYS A 434 11.62 15.50 15.10
CA LYS A 434 11.66 16.82 14.46
C LYS A 434 10.67 16.92 13.31
N THR A 435 10.64 15.91 12.43
CA THR A 435 9.72 15.87 11.27
C THR A 435 8.25 15.93 11.70
N LEU A 436 7.87 15.24 12.77
CA LEU A 436 6.51 15.26 13.31
C LEU A 436 6.17 16.61 13.95
N THR A 437 7.10 17.16 14.72
CA THR A 437 6.95 18.48 15.39
C THR A 437 6.82 19.61 14.35
N ASP A 438 7.63 19.59 13.29
CA ASP A 438 7.53 20.56 12.20
C ASP A 438 6.18 20.41 11.46
N SER A 439 5.73 19.17 11.27
CA SER A 439 4.48 18.87 10.58
C SER A 439 3.23 19.33 11.35
N ILE A 440 3.15 19.08 12.67
CA ILE A 440 2.02 19.54 13.48
C ILE A 440 1.94 21.07 13.49
N ASN A 441 3.09 21.75 13.56
CA ASN A 441 3.18 23.22 13.50
C ASN A 441 2.72 23.77 12.14
N ASN A 442 3.16 23.15 11.05
CA ASN A 442 2.81 23.58 9.69
C ASN A 442 1.35 23.27 9.33
N ASN A 443 0.79 22.17 9.85
CA ASN A 443 -0.57 21.79 9.53
C ASN A 443 -1.61 22.72 10.15
N ARG A 444 -1.31 23.44 11.25
CA ARG A 444 -2.24 24.40 11.89
C ARG A 444 -3.66 23.83 12.06
N TYR A 445 -3.77 22.62 12.60
CA TYR A 445 -5.07 21.99 12.85
C TYR A 445 -5.98 22.84 13.74
N ASP A 446 -5.40 23.61 14.66
CA ASP A 446 -6.12 24.53 15.56
C ASP A 446 -6.85 25.67 14.82
N ALA A 447 -6.43 25.99 13.59
CA ALA A 447 -7.06 27.01 12.76
C ALA A 447 -8.23 26.45 11.92
N ASP A 448 -8.52 25.15 12.01
CA ASP A 448 -9.65 24.56 11.31
C ASP A 448 -10.98 25.05 11.91
N PRO A 449 -11.90 25.62 11.11
CA PRO A 449 -13.17 26.16 11.62
C PRO A 449 -14.03 25.12 12.33
N SER A 450 -13.98 23.85 11.91
CA SER A 450 -14.82 22.79 12.48
C SER A 450 -14.26 22.30 13.80
N LEU A 451 -12.94 22.07 13.86
CA LEU A 451 -12.27 21.70 15.11
C LEU A 451 -12.40 22.82 16.16
N SER A 452 -12.17 24.07 15.75
CA SER A 452 -12.31 25.24 16.62
C SER A 452 -13.74 25.42 17.14
N ALA A 453 -14.76 25.26 16.28
CA ALA A 453 -16.16 25.33 16.69
C ALA A 453 -16.58 24.23 17.70
N CYS A 454 -15.89 23.09 17.70
CA CYS A 454 -16.05 22.04 18.70
C CYS A 454 -15.16 22.20 19.93
N GLY A 455 -14.40 23.31 20.02
CA GLY A 455 -13.46 23.56 21.10
C GLY A 455 -12.30 22.58 21.15
N VAL A 456 -11.93 21.97 20.02
CA VAL A 456 -10.82 21.03 19.92
C VAL A 456 -9.53 21.81 19.76
N THR A 457 -8.57 21.59 20.66
CA THR A 457 -7.23 22.18 20.61
C THR A 457 -6.17 21.09 20.71
N ILE A 458 -5.13 21.17 19.89
CA ILE A 458 -4.08 20.14 19.80
C ILE A 458 -2.75 20.70 20.29
N GLU A 459 -2.17 20.06 21.29
CA GLU A 459 -0.82 20.40 21.75
C GLU A 459 0.22 20.05 20.69
N LYS A 460 1.32 20.81 20.65
CA LYS A 460 2.34 20.68 19.59
C LYS A 460 3.57 19.91 20.03
N GLU A 461 3.59 19.44 21.28
CA GLU A 461 4.64 18.62 21.85
C GLU A 461 4.22 17.15 21.89
N LEU A 462 5.20 16.26 21.73
CA LEU A 462 4.98 14.83 21.89
C LEU A 462 4.69 14.52 23.36
N ILE A 463 3.75 13.60 23.60
CA ILE A 463 3.45 13.18 24.97
C ILE A 463 4.65 12.46 25.58
N SER A 464 5.07 12.95 26.75
CA SER A 464 6.03 12.30 27.63
C SER A 464 5.36 11.19 28.43
N LEU A 465 6.00 10.03 28.48
CA LEU A 465 5.53 8.83 29.18
C LEU A 465 6.64 8.25 30.04
N GLU A 466 6.29 7.64 31.16
CA GLU A 466 7.22 6.81 31.94
C GLU A 466 7.13 5.36 31.46
N GLY A 467 8.20 4.88 30.82
CA GLY A 467 8.38 3.47 30.44
C GLY A 467 9.19 2.69 31.48
N ARG A 468 9.32 1.38 31.26
CA ARG A 468 10.21 0.51 32.04
C ARG A 468 11.04 -0.39 31.14
N VAL A 469 12.33 -0.51 31.45
CA VAL A 469 13.26 -1.45 30.83
C VAL A 469 13.30 -2.71 31.69
N LEU A 470 12.69 -3.78 31.18
CA LEU A 470 12.71 -5.08 31.85
C LEU A 470 14.12 -5.69 31.82
N GLY A 471 14.44 -6.48 32.85
CA GLY A 471 15.65 -7.29 32.85
C GLY A 471 15.61 -8.30 31.70
N ALA A 472 16.72 -8.43 30.98
CA ALA A 472 16.83 -9.48 29.97
C ALA A 472 16.89 -10.85 30.66
N PRO A 473 16.16 -11.86 30.18
CA PRO A 473 16.28 -13.21 30.72
C PRO A 473 17.69 -13.76 30.44
N ALA A 474 18.21 -14.57 31.36
CA ALA A 474 19.41 -15.34 31.13
C ALA A 474 19.13 -16.43 30.09
N LEU A 475 20.00 -16.58 29.10
CA LEU A 475 19.91 -17.64 28.10
C LEU A 475 20.83 -18.79 28.51
N LYS A 476 20.34 -20.02 28.48
CA LYS A 476 21.20 -21.21 28.60
C LYS A 476 21.75 -21.58 27.23
N VAL A 477 23.07 -21.75 27.14
CA VAL A 477 23.76 -22.25 25.94
C VAL A 477 24.41 -23.59 26.25
N GLY A 478 25.17 -24.14 25.30
CA GLY A 478 25.87 -25.41 25.47
C GLY A 478 26.69 -25.47 26.75
N ASN A 479 26.83 -26.69 27.28
CA ASN A 479 27.47 -26.96 28.56
C ASN A 479 26.81 -26.25 29.77
N ASN A 480 25.50 -25.93 29.68
CA ASN A 480 24.72 -25.26 30.72
C ASN A 480 25.25 -23.87 31.14
N VAL A 481 26.08 -23.25 30.30
CA VAL A 481 26.65 -21.92 30.55
C VAL A 481 25.58 -20.85 30.39
N ASP A 482 25.57 -19.87 31.29
CA ASP A 482 24.70 -18.72 31.19
C ASP A 482 25.25 -17.68 30.21
N CYS A 483 24.39 -17.24 29.29
CA CYS A 483 24.63 -16.15 28.37
C CYS A 483 23.64 -15.02 28.66
N PHE A 484 24.16 -13.88 29.08
CA PHE A 484 23.35 -12.71 29.39
C PHE A 484 23.25 -11.80 28.16
N PRO A 485 22.03 -11.55 27.63
CA PRO A 485 21.84 -10.58 26.56
C PRO A 485 22.15 -9.16 27.05
N ASN A 486 22.80 -8.38 26.20
CA ASN A 486 23.04 -6.96 26.40
C ASN A 486 22.35 -6.16 25.28
N ASN A 487 21.47 -5.22 25.65
CA ASN A 487 20.71 -4.38 24.72
C ASN A 487 20.01 -5.19 23.59
N GLY A 488 19.38 -6.31 23.97
CA GLY A 488 18.67 -7.20 23.04
C GLY A 488 19.57 -7.98 22.09
N ARG A 489 20.87 -8.07 22.37
CA ARG A 489 21.84 -8.83 21.58
C ARG A 489 22.63 -9.77 22.48
N TRP A 490 23.01 -10.91 21.94
CA TRP A 490 23.92 -11.86 22.58
C TRP A 490 24.96 -12.30 21.55
N ASN A 491 26.11 -12.74 22.03
CA ASN A 491 27.22 -13.13 21.16
C ASN A 491 27.45 -14.64 21.24
N TYR A 492 27.20 -15.32 20.12
CA TYR A 492 27.36 -16.76 20.01
C TYR A 492 28.77 -17.20 19.59
N ASN A 493 29.72 -16.27 19.35
CA ASN A 493 30.99 -16.58 18.70
C ASN A 493 31.86 -17.57 19.48
N ARG A 494 31.80 -17.57 20.82
CA ARG A 494 32.58 -18.46 21.69
C ARG A 494 31.74 -19.49 22.45
N GLN A 495 30.50 -19.71 22.02
CA GLN A 495 29.54 -20.59 22.67
C GLN A 495 29.18 -21.76 21.76
N THR A 496 28.83 -22.89 22.38
CA THR A 496 28.30 -24.09 21.72
C THR A 496 26.77 -24.15 21.86
N LEU A 497 26.10 -24.92 21.02
CA LEU A 497 24.66 -25.16 21.08
C LEU A 497 24.24 -25.89 22.35
N TYR A 498 23.07 -25.52 22.89
CA TYR A 498 22.48 -26.19 24.06
C TYR A 498 22.24 -27.67 23.74
N GLU A 499 21.58 -27.92 22.61
CA GLU A 499 21.37 -29.25 22.04
C GLU A 499 21.93 -29.29 20.61
N PRO A 500 23.21 -29.66 20.43
CA PRO A 500 23.77 -29.81 19.10
C PRO A 500 23.32 -31.12 18.46
N VAL A 501 22.85 -31.06 17.22
CA VAL A 501 22.53 -32.26 16.44
C VAL A 501 23.79 -32.89 15.84
N GLN A 502 23.72 -34.18 15.55
CA GLN A 502 24.72 -34.86 14.74
C GLN A 502 24.24 -34.93 13.30
N ILE A 503 25.11 -34.57 12.35
CA ILE A 503 24.80 -34.57 10.93
C ILE A 503 25.77 -35.50 10.22
N GLN A 504 25.27 -36.63 9.74
CA GLN A 504 26.09 -37.68 9.13
C GLN A 504 25.89 -37.73 7.61
N ARG A 505 24.65 -37.62 7.14
CA ARG A 505 24.33 -37.77 5.71
C ARG A 505 23.76 -36.49 5.11
N TRP A 506 24.62 -35.68 4.52
CA TRP A 506 24.22 -34.47 3.83
C TRP A 506 24.97 -34.28 2.52
N ALA A 507 24.44 -33.42 1.65
CA ALA A 507 25.09 -33.07 0.40
C ALA A 507 24.97 -31.57 0.12
N LEU A 508 25.92 -31.06 -0.66
CA LEU A 508 25.94 -29.68 -1.13
C LEU A 508 25.56 -29.66 -2.61
N VAL A 509 24.57 -28.84 -2.94
CA VAL A 509 24.04 -28.66 -4.29
C VAL A 509 24.30 -27.23 -4.75
N ASN A 510 24.90 -27.05 -5.92
CA ASN A 510 25.35 -25.73 -6.37
C ASN A 510 24.73 -25.31 -7.70
N PHE A 511 23.93 -24.24 -7.63
CA PHE A 511 23.39 -23.50 -8.78
C PHE A 511 24.16 -22.20 -9.06
N SER A 512 25.30 -21.98 -8.38
CA SER A 512 26.11 -20.76 -8.50
C SER A 512 27.44 -21.04 -9.19
N ALA A 513 27.66 -20.43 -10.35
CA ALA A 513 28.90 -20.58 -11.12
C ALA A 513 30.15 -19.98 -10.43
N ARG A 514 29.98 -19.11 -9.42
CA ARG A 514 31.08 -18.37 -8.74
C ARG A 514 31.28 -18.83 -7.30
N CYS A 515 31.17 -20.12 -7.07
CA CYS A 515 31.13 -20.72 -5.74
C CYS A 515 32.19 -21.82 -5.63
N ASN A 516 33.09 -21.72 -4.65
CA ASN A 516 33.98 -22.82 -4.29
C ASN A 516 33.29 -23.68 -3.22
N THR A 517 32.55 -24.69 -3.67
CA THR A 517 31.75 -25.58 -2.83
C THR A 517 32.59 -26.36 -1.82
N SER A 518 33.81 -26.76 -2.21
CA SER A 518 34.77 -27.44 -1.34
C SER A 518 35.34 -26.55 -0.22
N GLN A 519 35.47 -25.25 -0.45
CA GLN A 519 35.87 -24.30 0.60
C GLN A 519 34.72 -24.07 1.58
N ILE A 520 33.51 -23.82 1.05
CA ILE A 520 32.33 -23.56 1.87
C ILE A 520 31.97 -24.78 2.74
N SER A 521 32.10 -25.99 2.23
CA SER A 521 31.85 -27.20 3.02
C SER A 521 32.84 -27.34 4.17
N ARG A 522 34.13 -27.09 3.93
CA ARG A 522 35.17 -27.07 4.97
C ARG A 522 34.91 -26.01 6.02
N ASP A 523 34.68 -24.77 5.61
CA ASP A 523 34.41 -23.65 6.52
C ASP A 523 33.15 -23.91 7.37
N LEU A 524 32.11 -24.51 6.77
CA LEU A 524 30.90 -24.87 7.48
C LEU A 524 31.15 -25.96 8.53
N ILE A 525 31.91 -27.01 8.19
CA ILE A 525 32.26 -28.11 9.12
C ILE A 525 33.12 -27.58 10.28
N ASP A 526 34.12 -26.75 9.97
CA ASP A 526 35.00 -26.18 11.01
C ASP A 526 34.20 -25.23 11.93
N CYS A 527 33.31 -24.42 11.35
CA CYS A 527 32.39 -23.60 12.12
C CYS A 527 31.41 -24.46 12.94
N ALA A 528 30.90 -25.58 12.40
CA ALA A 528 30.00 -26.51 13.08
C ALA A 528 30.66 -27.13 14.31
N ARG A 529 31.91 -27.60 14.16
CA ARG A 529 32.72 -28.14 15.25
C ARG A 529 32.89 -27.12 16.38
N ASN A 530 33.17 -25.86 16.05
CA ASN A 530 33.28 -24.76 17.01
C ASN A 530 31.94 -24.43 17.72
N LYS A 531 30.80 -24.91 17.20
CA LYS A 531 29.47 -24.79 17.81
C LYS A 531 28.99 -26.06 18.49
N GLY A 532 29.81 -27.10 18.53
CA GLY A 532 29.47 -28.39 19.12
C GLY A 532 28.63 -29.30 18.23
N ILE A 533 28.35 -28.88 16.98
CA ILE A 533 27.66 -29.73 16.00
C ILE A 533 28.70 -30.68 15.42
N ASN A 534 28.47 -31.99 15.58
CA ASN A 534 29.28 -32.99 14.88
C ASN A 534 28.76 -33.16 13.46
N MET A 535 29.49 -32.61 12.49
CA MET A 535 29.11 -32.60 11.08
C MET A 535 30.15 -33.36 10.26
N GLU A 536 29.73 -34.49 9.69
CA GLU A 536 30.58 -35.29 8.81
C GLU A 536 30.85 -34.58 7.48
N ARG A 537 31.80 -35.11 6.69
CA ARG A 537 32.01 -34.61 5.32
C ARG A 537 30.76 -34.82 4.46
N PRO A 538 30.43 -33.89 3.54
CA PRO A 538 29.29 -34.07 2.66
C PRO A 538 29.51 -35.32 1.80
N TYR A 539 28.46 -36.11 1.63
CA TYR A 539 28.51 -37.34 0.83
C TYR A 539 28.84 -37.03 -0.64
N SER A 540 28.31 -35.92 -1.15
CA SER A 540 28.62 -35.46 -2.51
C SER A 540 28.54 -33.93 -2.61
N LEU A 541 29.37 -33.39 -3.50
CA LEU A 541 29.28 -32.02 -4.00
C LEU A 541 28.69 -32.09 -5.42
N ILE A 542 27.48 -31.58 -5.57
CA ILE A 542 26.69 -31.73 -6.80
C ILE A 542 26.61 -30.36 -7.47
N GLU A 543 27.24 -30.27 -8.64
CA GLU A 543 27.33 -29.06 -9.45
C GLU A 543 26.27 -29.08 -10.55
N GLU A 544 25.68 -27.93 -10.84
CA GLU A 544 24.75 -27.79 -11.95
C GLU A 544 25.46 -27.92 -13.30
N ASP A 545 24.92 -28.78 -14.18
CA ASP A 545 25.41 -28.96 -15.53
C ASP A 545 25.33 -27.66 -16.33
N ASN A 546 26.40 -27.36 -17.09
CA ASN A 546 26.48 -26.14 -17.88
C ASN A 546 25.34 -26.00 -18.91
N GLN A 547 24.84 -27.12 -19.44
CA GLN A 547 23.74 -27.15 -20.40
C GLN A 547 22.39 -26.79 -19.74
N SER A 548 22.18 -27.20 -18.49
CA SER A 548 20.94 -26.96 -17.74
C SER A 548 20.76 -25.50 -17.34
N ARG A 549 21.84 -24.71 -17.22
CA ARG A 549 21.80 -23.31 -16.81
C ARG A 549 20.91 -22.41 -17.67
N ARG A 550 20.67 -22.78 -18.93
CA ARG A 550 19.81 -22.03 -19.86
C ARG A 550 18.34 -22.46 -19.81
N LEU A 551 18.04 -23.54 -19.10
CA LEU A 551 16.69 -24.07 -18.99
C LEU A 551 15.83 -23.25 -18.01
N PRO A 552 14.49 -23.36 -18.09
CA PRO A 552 13.61 -22.78 -17.09
C PRO A 552 13.91 -23.29 -15.67
N PRO A 553 13.66 -22.50 -14.61
CA PRO A 553 14.04 -22.82 -13.24
C PRO A 553 13.52 -24.16 -12.71
N ILE A 554 12.30 -24.55 -13.12
CA ILE A 554 11.70 -25.82 -12.73
C ILE A 554 12.51 -27.00 -13.31
N ALA A 555 12.81 -26.95 -14.62
CA ALA A 555 13.60 -27.99 -15.28
C ALA A 555 15.01 -28.11 -14.71
N ARG A 556 15.65 -26.98 -14.35
CA ARG A 556 16.94 -26.94 -13.66
C ARG A 556 16.90 -27.71 -12.34
N VAL A 557 15.84 -27.53 -11.56
CA VAL A 557 15.65 -28.23 -10.28
C VAL A 557 15.38 -29.72 -10.47
N GLU A 558 14.58 -30.09 -11.47
CA GLU A 558 14.31 -31.51 -11.78
C GLU A 558 15.60 -32.26 -12.15
N MET A 559 16.39 -31.73 -13.08
CA MET A 559 17.67 -32.33 -13.46
C MET A 559 18.64 -32.43 -12.28
N MET A 560 18.69 -31.39 -11.44
CA MET A 560 19.50 -31.44 -10.23
C MET A 560 19.03 -32.56 -9.28
N PHE A 561 17.73 -32.77 -9.17
CA PHE A 561 17.16 -33.81 -8.33
C PHE A 561 17.43 -35.22 -8.86
N GLU A 562 17.48 -35.39 -10.18
CA GLU A 562 17.95 -36.63 -10.82
C GLU A 562 19.40 -36.92 -10.47
N GLN A 563 20.30 -35.91 -10.55
CA GLN A 563 21.69 -36.07 -10.13
C GLN A 563 21.81 -36.43 -8.63
N ILE A 564 20.99 -35.83 -7.78
CA ILE A 564 20.95 -36.14 -6.34
C ILE A 564 20.58 -37.61 -6.13
N LYS A 565 19.54 -38.10 -6.80
CA LYS A 565 19.12 -39.51 -6.71
C LYS A 565 20.16 -40.49 -7.22
N GLN A 566 20.95 -40.11 -8.24
CA GLN A 566 22.01 -40.96 -8.77
C GLN A 566 23.26 -41.00 -7.87
N LYS A 567 23.61 -39.86 -7.25
CA LYS A 567 24.84 -39.72 -6.46
C LYS A 567 24.68 -40.10 -5.00
N LEU A 568 23.46 -40.08 -4.45
CA LEU A 568 23.21 -40.41 -3.05
C LEU A 568 22.59 -41.82 -2.93
N PRO A 569 23.05 -42.65 -1.97
CA PRO A 569 22.56 -44.02 -1.77
C PRO A 569 21.16 -44.08 -1.13
N GLY A 570 20.61 -42.94 -0.73
CA GLY A 570 19.34 -42.81 -0.06
C GLY A 570 19.03 -41.34 0.27
N PRO A 571 17.91 -41.07 0.95
CA PRO A 571 17.52 -39.70 1.32
C PRO A 571 18.55 -39.10 2.31
N PRO A 572 19.09 -37.90 2.04
CA PRO A 572 19.96 -37.20 2.98
C PRO A 572 19.16 -36.62 4.14
N GLU A 573 19.81 -36.43 5.28
CA GLU A 573 19.28 -35.69 6.44
C GLU A 573 19.01 -34.24 6.07
N PHE A 574 19.92 -33.61 5.33
CA PHE A 574 19.66 -32.29 4.76
C PHE A 574 20.47 -32.01 3.47
N LEU A 575 20.00 -31.04 2.69
CA LEU A 575 20.71 -30.49 1.53
C LEU A 575 21.09 -29.02 1.74
N LEU A 576 22.36 -28.70 1.54
CA LEU A 576 22.86 -27.33 1.46
C LEU A 576 22.81 -26.86 0.01
N CYS A 577 21.99 -25.87 -0.29
CA CYS A 577 21.81 -25.36 -1.65
C CYS A 577 22.47 -23.98 -1.83
N ALA A 578 23.50 -23.89 -2.65
CA ALA A 578 24.17 -22.65 -3.02
C ALA A 578 23.48 -22.01 -4.24
N LEU A 579 22.96 -20.79 -4.04
CA LEU A 579 22.25 -20.03 -5.07
C LEU A 579 23.11 -18.88 -5.58
N ALA A 580 23.01 -18.58 -6.88
CA ALA A 580 23.75 -17.50 -7.52
C ALA A 580 23.34 -16.11 -7.01
N GLU A 581 22.07 -15.92 -6.66
CA GLU A 581 21.51 -14.60 -6.33
C GLU A 581 20.89 -14.56 -4.93
N ARG A 582 21.18 -13.49 -4.19
CA ARG A 582 20.73 -13.32 -2.79
C ARG A 582 19.23 -13.08 -2.63
N LYS A 583 18.62 -12.34 -3.56
CA LYS A 583 17.24 -11.82 -3.37
C LYS A 583 16.26 -12.24 -4.47
N ASN A 584 16.74 -12.59 -5.66
CA ASN A 584 15.89 -12.82 -6.84
C ASN A 584 16.17 -14.16 -7.52
N SER A 585 16.72 -15.15 -6.79
CA SER A 585 16.93 -16.47 -7.38
C SER A 585 15.60 -17.09 -7.77
N ASP A 586 15.42 -17.25 -9.07
CA ASP A 586 14.31 -17.93 -9.73
C ASP A 586 14.23 -19.43 -9.37
N VAL A 587 15.36 -20.03 -9.00
CA VAL A 587 15.49 -21.42 -8.54
C VAL A 587 14.96 -21.65 -7.13
N TYR A 588 14.97 -20.64 -6.23
CA TYR A 588 14.62 -20.82 -4.82
C TYR A 588 13.21 -21.42 -4.62
N GLY A 589 12.21 -20.88 -5.33
CA GLY A 589 10.82 -21.31 -5.22
C GLY A 589 10.63 -22.77 -5.66
N PRO A 590 10.98 -23.13 -6.91
CA PRO A 590 10.94 -24.50 -7.39
C PRO A 590 11.74 -25.48 -6.52
N TRP A 591 12.95 -25.09 -6.07
CA TRP A 591 13.78 -25.91 -5.18
C TRP A 591 13.06 -26.22 -3.86
N LYS A 592 12.47 -25.20 -3.22
CA LYS A 592 11.72 -25.38 -1.97
C LYS A 592 10.49 -26.25 -2.14
N LYS A 593 9.75 -26.07 -3.25
CA LYS A 593 8.59 -26.93 -3.57
C LYS A 593 9.03 -28.38 -3.73
N LYS A 594 10.06 -28.65 -4.54
CA LYS A 594 10.55 -30.00 -4.81
C LYS A 594 11.02 -30.69 -3.54
N CYS A 595 11.86 -30.03 -2.75
CA CYS A 595 12.41 -30.65 -1.55
C CYS A 595 11.39 -30.78 -0.41
N LEU A 596 10.61 -29.74 -0.10
CA LEU A 596 9.74 -29.77 1.08
C LEU A 596 8.38 -30.42 0.82
N SER A 597 7.78 -30.20 -0.34
CA SER A 597 6.43 -30.69 -0.63
C SER A 597 6.42 -32.06 -1.33
N GLU A 598 7.39 -32.33 -2.20
CA GLU A 598 7.40 -33.57 -3.00
C GLU A 598 8.32 -34.64 -2.40
N ALA A 599 9.50 -34.26 -1.92
CA ALA A 599 10.51 -35.21 -1.42
C ALA A 599 10.60 -35.32 0.11
N GLY A 600 10.05 -34.37 0.87
CA GLY A 600 10.15 -34.34 2.33
C GLY A 600 11.58 -34.15 2.88
N ILE A 601 12.48 -33.54 2.11
CA ILE A 601 13.90 -33.35 2.47
C ILE A 601 14.13 -31.95 3.06
N VAL A 602 14.79 -31.90 4.22
CA VAL A 602 15.20 -30.65 4.85
C VAL A 602 16.25 -29.94 3.99
N THR A 603 16.08 -28.63 3.77
CA THR A 603 17.02 -27.85 2.96
C THR A 603 17.40 -26.51 3.56
N GLN A 604 18.67 -26.14 3.42
CA GLN A 604 19.19 -24.82 3.75
C GLN A 604 19.80 -24.17 2.52
N CYS A 605 19.29 -23.00 2.11
CA CYS A 605 19.85 -22.27 0.98
C CYS A 605 20.84 -21.20 1.46
N ILE A 606 21.93 -20.98 0.73
CA ILE A 606 22.93 -19.94 0.97
C ILE A 606 23.22 -19.16 -0.30
N CYS A 607 23.67 -17.91 -0.15
CA CYS A 607 24.20 -17.11 -1.27
C CYS A 607 25.65 -16.72 -0.94
N PRO A 608 26.65 -17.38 -1.58
CA PRO A 608 28.05 -17.33 -1.14
C PRO A 608 28.81 -16.08 -1.62
N MET A 609 28.23 -14.89 -1.53
CA MET A 609 28.92 -13.64 -1.93
C MET A 609 29.81 -13.05 -0.84
N LYS A 610 29.44 -13.22 0.44
CA LYS A 610 30.19 -12.74 1.62
C LYS A 610 30.01 -13.75 2.74
N VAL A 611 30.75 -14.86 2.67
CA VAL A 611 30.75 -15.90 3.69
C VAL A 611 31.81 -15.54 4.73
N ASN A 612 31.39 -15.42 5.99
CA ASN A 612 32.27 -15.24 7.14
C ASN A 612 31.74 -16.08 8.31
N ASP A 613 32.52 -16.23 9.37
CA ASP A 613 32.17 -17.07 10.53
C ASP A 613 30.82 -16.71 11.15
N GLN A 614 30.49 -15.42 11.21
CA GLN A 614 29.20 -14.97 11.74
C GLN A 614 28.03 -15.41 10.84
N TYR A 615 28.20 -15.33 9.52
CA TYR A 615 27.22 -15.80 8.55
C TYR A 615 27.04 -17.32 8.66
N LEU A 616 28.13 -18.08 8.72
CA LEU A 616 28.09 -19.54 8.86
C LEU A 616 27.47 -19.96 10.20
N THR A 617 27.80 -19.28 11.30
CA THR A 617 27.16 -19.49 12.60
C THR A 617 25.64 -19.31 12.48
N ASN A 618 25.18 -18.22 11.87
CA ASN A 618 23.74 -17.99 11.68
C ASN A 618 23.08 -19.04 10.76
N VAL A 619 23.82 -19.57 9.78
CA VAL A 619 23.36 -20.69 8.94
C VAL A 619 23.25 -21.96 9.77
N LEU A 620 24.24 -22.28 10.60
CA LEU A 620 24.27 -23.46 11.46
C LEU A 620 23.16 -23.45 12.51
N LEU A 621 22.87 -22.29 13.12
CA LEU A 621 21.71 -22.14 14.01
C LEU A 621 20.42 -22.59 13.31
N LYS A 622 20.26 -22.24 12.02
CA LYS A 622 19.08 -22.63 11.23
C LYS A 622 19.12 -24.08 10.78
N ILE A 623 20.30 -24.67 10.58
CA ILE A 623 20.45 -26.09 10.24
C ILE A 623 20.11 -26.92 11.46
N ASN A 624 20.63 -26.60 12.64
CA ASN A 624 20.39 -27.35 13.87
C ASN A 624 18.92 -27.32 14.32
N THR A 625 18.18 -26.23 14.04
CA THR A 625 16.74 -26.14 14.36
C THR A 625 15.84 -26.92 13.40
N LYS A 626 16.32 -27.18 12.18
CA LYS A 626 15.54 -27.92 11.18
C LYS A 626 15.84 -29.40 11.29
#